data_AF-A0A0A2W535-F1
#
_entry.id   AF-A0A0A2W535-F1
#
_cell.length_a   1.000
_cell.length_b   1.000
_cell.length_c   1.000
_cell.angle_alpha   90.00
_cell.angle_beta   90.00
_cell.angle_gamma   90.00
#
_symmetry.space_group_name_H-M   'P 1'
#
loop_
_entity.id
_entity.type
_entity.pdbx_description
1 polymer ?
#
loop_
_entity_poly.entity_id
_entity_poly.type
_entity_poly.pdbx_seq_one_letter_code
_entity_poly.pdbx_strand_id
1 'polypeptide(L)'
;MVTFHTNHGDIVIKTFDDKAPVTVKNFLDYCREGFYNNTIFHRVINGFMIQGGGFEPGMKQKATKDTIQNEANNGLKNTRGTLAMARTQAPHSATAQFFINVADNDFLNFSGESLQGWGYCVFAEVVEGMDVVEKIKGVSTGRSDLHLCSEEPAITAGFLRFLAGEARRADALYILGDLFEAWIGDDDPEPLHSQIAAAIKALVDSGVPCYFIHGNRDFLLGKRFAKASGMTLLPEEKLLDLYGRKVLIMHGDTLCTDDEGYQAFRRKVHQPWLQALFLAFPLFIRKRIAARMRAGSKAANSSKSMAIMDVNPQAVVDTLTRHQVQWLIHGHTHRPAIHELEANGHPAFRCVLGAWHEAGSMIKVTAENVELIHFPF
;
A
#
# COMPACT_ATOMS: atom_id res chain seq x y z
N MET A 1 20.65 -25.99 -11.46
CA MET A 1 20.86 -24.62 -10.93
C MET A 1 20.23 -23.65 -11.91
N VAL A 2 19.69 -22.54 -11.41
CA VAL A 2 19.09 -21.46 -12.21
C VAL A 2 19.73 -20.15 -11.77
N THR A 3 20.02 -19.25 -12.71
CA THR A 3 20.58 -17.93 -12.41
C THR A 3 19.56 -16.85 -12.74
N PHE A 4 19.28 -15.98 -11.77
CA PHE A 4 18.55 -14.75 -11.99
C PHE A 4 19.52 -13.63 -12.29
N HIS A 5 19.40 -13.05 -13.48
CA HIS A 5 20.10 -11.82 -13.83
C HIS A 5 19.26 -10.61 -13.40
N THR A 6 19.80 -9.80 -12.50
CA THR A 6 19.12 -8.59 -12.00
C THR A 6 19.96 -7.34 -12.26
N ASN A 7 19.35 -6.17 -12.16
CA ASN A 7 20.07 -4.88 -12.20
C ASN A 7 20.96 -4.63 -10.97
N HIS A 8 20.93 -5.51 -9.96
CA HIS A 8 21.78 -5.46 -8.77
C HIS A 8 22.87 -6.55 -8.74
N GLY A 9 22.91 -7.41 -9.75
CA GLY A 9 23.83 -8.55 -9.86
C GLY A 9 23.10 -9.89 -10.05
N ASP A 10 23.88 -10.97 -10.09
CA ASP A 10 23.35 -12.32 -10.31
C ASP A 10 22.99 -13.01 -8.99
N ILE A 11 21.90 -13.76 -8.99
CA ILE A 11 21.49 -14.64 -7.88
C ILE A 11 21.40 -16.06 -8.44
N VAL A 12 22.20 -16.99 -7.91
CA VAL A 12 22.19 -18.39 -8.32
C VAL A 12 21.40 -19.20 -7.30
N ILE A 13 20.43 -19.96 -7.79
CA ILE A 13 19.58 -20.82 -6.97
C ILE A 13 19.75 -22.30 -7.31
N LYS A 14 19.58 -23.13 -6.29
CA LYS A 14 19.52 -24.59 -6.37
C LYS A 14 18.11 -25.05 -5.99
N THR A 15 17.48 -25.82 -6.87
CA THR A 15 16.15 -26.38 -6.67
C THR A 15 16.18 -27.66 -5.83
N PHE A 16 15.08 -27.95 -5.15
CA PHE A 16 14.85 -29.17 -4.37
C PHE A 16 13.90 -30.11 -5.13
N ASP A 17 14.36 -30.60 -6.28
CA ASP A 17 13.58 -31.43 -7.21
C ASP A 17 12.99 -32.70 -6.57
N ASP A 18 13.69 -33.26 -5.57
CA ASP A 18 13.26 -34.43 -4.79
C ASP A 18 12.19 -34.12 -3.73
N LYS A 19 12.11 -32.86 -3.28
CA LYS A 19 11.19 -32.42 -2.21
C LYS A 19 9.94 -31.74 -2.74
N ALA A 20 10.05 -31.02 -3.86
CA ALA A 20 8.95 -30.24 -4.43
C ALA A 20 8.87 -30.43 -5.96
N PRO A 21 8.73 -31.67 -6.47
CA PRO A 21 8.82 -31.96 -7.90
C PRO A 21 7.79 -31.21 -8.75
N VAL A 22 6.55 -31.03 -8.29
CA VAL A 22 5.51 -30.31 -9.05
C VAL A 22 5.84 -28.82 -9.11
N THR A 23 6.25 -28.26 -7.98
CA THR A 23 6.61 -26.84 -7.83
C THR A 23 7.85 -26.49 -8.65
N VAL A 24 8.90 -27.30 -8.54
CA VAL A 24 10.14 -27.12 -9.28
C VAL A 24 9.88 -27.25 -10.77
N LYS A 25 9.11 -28.25 -11.21
CA LYS A 25 8.75 -28.39 -12.63
C LYS A 25 8.03 -27.15 -13.15
N ASN A 26 7.02 -26.66 -12.43
CA ASN A 26 6.27 -25.46 -12.81
C ASN A 26 7.19 -24.23 -12.93
N PHE A 27 8.04 -24.00 -11.94
CA PHE A 27 9.00 -22.90 -11.94
C PHE A 27 9.98 -22.99 -13.13
N LEU A 28 10.56 -24.17 -13.37
CA LEU A 28 11.48 -24.39 -14.48
C LEU A 28 10.81 -24.24 -15.85
N ASP A 29 9.54 -24.61 -15.98
CA ASP A 29 8.78 -24.42 -17.22
C ASP A 29 8.61 -22.92 -17.53
N TYR A 30 8.31 -22.08 -16.52
CA TYR A 30 8.31 -20.62 -16.69
C TYR A 30 9.70 -20.07 -17.04
N CYS A 31 10.77 -20.60 -16.44
CA CYS A 31 12.14 -20.22 -16.81
C CYS A 31 12.45 -20.53 -18.28
N ARG A 32 12.13 -21.73 -18.76
CA ARG A 32 12.40 -22.17 -20.15
C ARG A 32 11.63 -21.37 -21.19
N GLU A 33 10.44 -20.91 -20.84
CA GLU A 33 9.60 -20.05 -21.69
C GLU A 33 10.03 -18.57 -21.66
N GLY A 34 11.04 -18.21 -20.85
CA GLY A 34 11.48 -16.83 -20.68
C GLY A 34 10.45 -15.95 -19.98
N PHE A 35 9.50 -16.54 -19.25
CA PHE A 35 8.42 -15.81 -18.59
C PHE A 35 8.94 -14.77 -17.58
N TYR A 36 10.02 -15.09 -16.87
CA TYR A 36 10.62 -14.21 -15.87
C TYR A 36 11.44 -13.06 -16.48
N ASN A 37 11.68 -13.07 -17.79
CA ASN A 37 12.36 -11.97 -18.46
C ASN A 37 11.55 -10.68 -18.30
N ASN A 38 12.25 -9.60 -17.98
CA ASN A 38 11.68 -8.28 -17.68
C ASN A 38 10.63 -8.30 -16.55
N THR A 39 10.72 -9.25 -15.62
CA THR A 39 9.93 -9.18 -14.37
C THR A 39 10.69 -8.44 -13.29
N ILE A 40 9.96 -7.83 -12.37
CA ILE A 40 10.51 -7.07 -11.24
C ILE A 40 10.27 -7.78 -9.89
N PHE A 41 11.14 -7.51 -8.92
CA PHE A 41 10.82 -7.70 -7.51
C PHE A 41 9.86 -6.60 -7.07
N HIS A 42 8.56 -6.85 -7.23
CA HIS A 42 7.49 -5.87 -7.03
C HIS A 42 7.11 -5.69 -5.55
N ARG A 43 7.58 -6.56 -4.65
CA ARG A 43 7.33 -6.44 -3.22
C ARG A 43 8.57 -6.86 -2.44
N VAL A 44 9.18 -5.90 -1.77
CA VAL A 44 10.40 -6.07 -0.98
C VAL A 44 10.07 -5.64 0.45
N ILE A 45 10.29 -6.52 1.43
CA ILE A 45 10.01 -6.21 2.84
C ILE A 45 11.25 -6.57 3.65
N ASN A 46 11.98 -5.56 4.11
CA ASN A 46 13.16 -5.76 4.93
C ASN A 46 12.81 -6.53 6.22
N GLY A 47 13.56 -7.60 6.50
CA GLY A 47 13.32 -8.50 7.62
C GLY A 47 12.23 -9.56 7.37
N PHE A 48 11.74 -9.69 6.13
CA PHE A 48 10.75 -10.70 5.76
C PHE A 48 11.13 -11.43 4.47
N MET A 49 10.86 -10.87 3.29
CA MET A 49 11.16 -11.48 2.00
C MET A 49 11.22 -10.46 0.85
N ILE A 50 11.76 -10.89 -0.29
CA ILE A 50 11.65 -10.19 -1.59
C ILE A 50 10.87 -11.06 -2.56
N GLN A 51 9.79 -10.55 -3.15
CA GLN A 51 8.85 -11.27 -4.01
C GLN A 51 8.88 -10.75 -5.44
N GLY A 52 8.89 -11.68 -6.41
CA GLY A 52 9.03 -11.40 -7.82
C GLY A 52 8.24 -12.37 -8.71
N GLY A 53 8.50 -12.28 -10.02
CA GLY A 53 8.02 -13.25 -11.01
C GLY A 53 6.55 -13.13 -11.42
N GLY A 54 5.88 -12.00 -11.15
CA GLY A 54 4.47 -11.79 -11.53
C GLY A 54 4.17 -10.50 -12.28
N PHE A 55 5.10 -9.54 -12.27
CA PHE A 55 4.87 -8.18 -12.74
C PHE A 55 6.03 -7.68 -13.59
N GLU A 56 5.70 -6.93 -14.63
CA GLU A 56 6.62 -6.12 -15.43
C GLU A 56 6.83 -4.73 -14.77
N PRO A 57 7.83 -3.95 -15.18
CA PRO A 57 7.94 -2.54 -14.78
C PRO A 57 6.60 -1.79 -14.95
N GLY A 58 6.26 -0.95 -13.98
CA GLY A 58 4.96 -0.27 -13.94
C GLY A 58 3.82 -1.11 -13.35
N MET A 59 4.13 -2.16 -12.58
CA MET A 59 3.14 -3.00 -11.87
C MET A 59 2.10 -3.66 -12.79
N LYS A 60 2.48 -3.93 -14.03
CA LYS A 60 1.63 -4.66 -14.98
C LYS A 60 1.75 -6.16 -14.73
N GLN A 61 0.66 -6.79 -14.31
CA GLN A 61 0.62 -8.22 -14.03
C GLN A 61 0.70 -9.05 -15.32
N LYS A 62 1.55 -10.08 -15.33
CA LYS A 62 1.66 -11.03 -16.45
C LYS A 62 0.61 -12.13 -16.29
N ALA A 63 0.02 -12.56 -17.42
CA ALA A 63 -0.91 -13.69 -17.44
C ALA A 63 -0.17 -14.99 -17.09
N THR A 64 -0.72 -15.79 -16.18
CA THR A 64 -0.09 -17.03 -15.70
C THR A 64 -0.83 -18.26 -16.20
N LYS A 65 -0.18 -19.43 -16.12
CA LYS A 65 -0.79 -20.76 -16.29
C LYS A 65 -1.69 -21.11 -15.10
N ASP A 66 -2.28 -22.30 -15.19
CA ASP A 66 -3.09 -22.92 -14.14
C ASP A 66 -2.32 -23.06 -12.82
N THR A 67 -3.09 -23.12 -11.74
CA THR A 67 -2.58 -23.26 -10.38
C THR A 67 -2.03 -24.65 -10.12
N ILE A 68 -0.98 -24.73 -9.30
CA ILE A 68 -0.36 -26.00 -8.90
C ILE A 68 -0.77 -26.46 -7.49
N GLN A 69 -0.69 -27.77 -7.27
CA GLN A 69 -0.79 -28.36 -5.94
C GLN A 69 0.37 -27.87 -5.06
N ASN A 70 0.06 -27.51 -3.82
CA ASN A 70 1.04 -26.93 -2.92
C ASN A 70 1.74 -28.01 -2.10
N GLU A 71 3.05 -28.16 -2.29
CA GLU A 71 3.92 -29.17 -1.67
C GLU A 71 4.59 -28.68 -0.37
N ALA A 72 4.01 -27.71 0.34
CA ALA A 72 4.57 -27.19 1.60
C ALA A 72 4.73 -28.22 2.73
N ASN A 73 4.05 -29.36 2.64
CA ASN A 73 4.21 -30.50 3.54
C ASN A 73 5.49 -31.31 3.30
N ASN A 74 6.42 -30.83 2.45
CA ASN A 74 7.68 -31.49 2.11
C ASN A 74 8.77 -31.43 3.20
N GLY A 75 8.50 -30.79 4.35
CA GLY A 75 9.41 -30.69 5.49
C GLY A 75 10.48 -29.61 5.39
N LEU A 76 10.53 -28.85 4.29
CA LEU A 76 11.41 -27.70 4.15
C LEU A 76 10.83 -26.48 4.89
N LYS A 77 11.72 -25.62 5.40
CA LYS A 77 11.36 -24.43 6.18
C LYS A 77 11.66 -23.13 5.45
N ASN A 78 10.82 -22.13 5.64
CA ASN A 78 10.96 -20.76 5.15
C ASN A 78 12.03 -20.00 5.94
N THR A 79 13.27 -20.47 5.89
CA THR A 79 14.43 -19.86 6.54
C THR A 79 15.17 -18.91 5.59
N ARG A 80 15.99 -18.02 6.13
CA ARG A 80 16.75 -17.05 5.33
C ARG A 80 17.53 -17.74 4.21
N GLY A 81 17.38 -17.24 2.98
CA GLY A 81 18.02 -17.75 1.78
C GLY A 81 17.21 -18.79 1.00
N THR A 82 16.09 -19.28 1.54
CA THR A 82 15.21 -20.19 0.79
C THR A 82 14.21 -19.44 -0.10
N LEU A 83 13.76 -20.11 -1.16
CA LEU A 83 12.72 -19.64 -2.06
C LEU A 83 11.46 -20.46 -1.89
N ALA A 84 10.33 -19.77 -1.82
CA ALA A 84 9.01 -20.38 -1.77
C ALA A 84 8.04 -19.77 -2.78
N MET A 85 7.05 -20.57 -3.19
CA MET A 85 6.01 -20.10 -4.11
C MET A 85 5.03 -19.19 -3.41
N ALA A 86 4.74 -18.03 -4.01
CA ALA A 86 3.67 -17.17 -3.56
C ALA A 86 2.31 -17.75 -3.97
N ARG A 87 1.30 -17.58 -3.10
CA ARG A 87 -0.06 -18.06 -3.29
C ARG A 87 -1.08 -17.08 -2.72
N THR A 88 -2.33 -17.23 -3.12
CA THR A 88 -3.47 -16.57 -2.45
C THR A 88 -3.82 -17.32 -1.16
N GLN A 89 -4.95 -16.98 -0.53
CA GLN A 89 -5.44 -17.73 0.63
C GLN A 89 -5.75 -19.19 0.31
N ALA A 90 -6.17 -19.49 -0.93
CA ALA A 90 -6.40 -20.86 -1.36
C ALA A 90 -5.05 -21.61 -1.35
N PRO A 91 -4.92 -22.74 -0.62
CA PRO A 91 -3.66 -23.45 -0.47
C PRO A 91 -2.98 -23.82 -1.79
N HIS A 92 -3.76 -24.20 -2.80
CA HIS A 92 -3.31 -24.70 -4.11
C HIS A 92 -3.49 -23.65 -5.21
N SER A 93 -3.10 -22.41 -4.94
CA SER A 93 -3.28 -21.28 -5.88
C SER A 93 -1.99 -20.69 -6.42
N ALA A 94 -0.84 -21.30 -6.12
CA ALA A 94 0.44 -20.84 -6.64
C ALA A 94 0.48 -20.99 -8.17
N THR A 95 1.05 -19.99 -8.85
CA THR A 95 1.26 -20.01 -10.30
C THR A 95 2.73 -19.69 -10.63
N ALA A 96 3.06 -18.45 -10.99
CA ALA A 96 4.41 -18.05 -11.41
C ALA A 96 5.21 -17.29 -10.35
N GLN A 97 4.54 -16.72 -9.35
CA GLN A 97 5.19 -15.82 -8.38
C GLN A 97 5.93 -16.59 -7.29
N PHE A 98 7.08 -16.07 -6.89
CA PHE A 98 7.92 -16.63 -5.82
C PHE A 98 8.46 -15.52 -4.92
N PHE A 99 8.95 -15.89 -3.74
CA PHE A 99 9.70 -14.99 -2.87
C PHE A 99 10.97 -15.66 -2.34
N ILE A 100 12.00 -14.84 -2.10
CA ILE A 100 13.24 -15.21 -1.42
C ILE A 100 13.15 -14.71 0.03
N ASN A 101 13.32 -15.61 0.99
CA ASN A 101 13.33 -15.29 2.41
C ASN A 101 14.61 -14.52 2.78
N VAL A 102 14.48 -13.36 3.42
CA VAL A 102 15.61 -12.57 3.94
C VAL A 102 15.75 -12.65 5.46
N ALA A 103 14.83 -13.35 6.11
CA ALA A 103 14.79 -13.69 7.53
C ALA A 103 14.12 -15.07 7.70
N ASP A 104 14.14 -15.60 8.92
CA ASP A 104 13.45 -16.85 9.25
C ASP A 104 11.96 -16.59 9.48
N ASN A 105 11.12 -17.17 8.62
CA ASN A 105 9.68 -16.93 8.54
C ASN A 105 8.90 -18.18 8.95
N ASP A 106 9.11 -18.66 10.18
CA ASP A 106 8.55 -19.93 10.65
C ASP A 106 7.02 -20.03 10.58
N PHE A 107 6.34 -18.89 10.65
CA PHE A 107 4.88 -18.79 10.50
C PHE A 107 4.37 -19.11 9.09
N LEU A 108 5.26 -19.20 8.09
CA LEU A 108 4.95 -19.63 6.73
C LEU A 108 5.13 -21.15 6.54
N ASN A 109 5.69 -21.85 7.52
CA ASN A 109 5.92 -23.29 7.43
C ASN A 109 4.60 -24.06 7.51
N PHE A 110 4.57 -25.24 6.91
CA PHE A 110 3.46 -26.16 7.06
C PHE A 110 3.30 -26.61 8.51
N SER A 111 2.08 -26.49 9.04
CA SER A 111 1.70 -26.95 10.37
C SER A 111 0.49 -27.89 10.36
N GLY A 112 -0.15 -28.10 9.20
CA GLY A 112 -1.26 -29.04 9.03
C GLY A 112 -2.14 -28.72 7.82
N GLU A 113 -2.94 -29.70 7.38
CA GLU A 113 -3.82 -29.61 6.21
C GLU A 113 -5.10 -28.80 6.49
N SER A 114 -4.92 -27.52 6.83
CA SER A 114 -5.99 -26.54 7.03
C SER A 114 -5.70 -25.28 6.23
N LEU A 115 -6.71 -24.44 6.00
CA LEU A 115 -6.55 -23.17 5.28
C LEU A 115 -5.44 -22.29 5.88
N GLN A 116 -5.30 -22.29 7.20
CA GLN A 116 -4.28 -21.51 7.92
C GLN A 116 -2.96 -22.27 8.06
N GLY A 117 -2.98 -23.59 8.19
CA GLY A 117 -1.80 -24.42 8.45
C GLY A 117 -1.03 -24.89 7.21
N TRP A 118 -1.56 -24.68 6.00
CA TRP A 118 -0.94 -25.25 4.79
C TRP A 118 0.43 -24.63 4.48
N GLY A 119 0.71 -23.41 4.92
CA GLY A 119 2.02 -22.78 4.70
C GLY A 119 2.37 -22.49 3.23
N TYR A 120 3.66 -22.31 2.96
CA TYR A 120 4.22 -21.94 1.65
C TYR A 120 5.32 -22.93 1.24
N CYS A 121 5.21 -23.49 0.02
CA CYS A 121 6.13 -24.50 -0.48
C CYS A 121 7.50 -23.90 -0.77
N VAL A 122 8.48 -24.25 0.05
CA VAL A 122 9.89 -24.02 -0.26
C VAL A 122 10.33 -25.03 -1.31
N PHE A 123 10.94 -24.54 -2.39
CA PHE A 123 11.32 -25.36 -3.54
C PHE A 123 12.75 -25.11 -4.03
N ALA A 124 13.43 -24.08 -3.52
CA ALA A 124 14.82 -23.80 -3.85
C ALA A 124 15.54 -23.04 -2.73
N GLU A 125 16.85 -22.89 -2.86
CA GLU A 125 17.72 -22.07 -2.01
C GLU A 125 18.67 -21.23 -2.85
N VAL A 126 19.05 -20.05 -2.35
CA VAL A 126 20.13 -19.24 -2.92
C VAL A 126 21.46 -19.85 -2.53
N VAL A 127 22.26 -20.24 -3.53
CA VAL A 127 23.61 -20.78 -3.34
C VAL A 127 24.70 -19.74 -3.59
N GLU A 128 24.42 -18.75 -4.45
CA GLU A 128 25.32 -17.60 -4.70
C GLU A 128 24.50 -16.32 -4.91
N GLY A 129 25.05 -15.15 -4.57
CA GLY A 129 24.37 -13.86 -4.72
C GLY A 129 23.44 -13.48 -3.56
N MET A 130 23.64 -14.03 -2.36
CA MET A 130 22.92 -13.56 -1.17
C MET A 130 23.23 -12.08 -0.85
N ASP A 131 24.42 -11.56 -1.17
CA ASP A 131 24.71 -10.13 -1.05
C ASP A 131 23.87 -9.28 -2.01
N VAL A 132 23.55 -9.80 -3.20
CA VAL A 132 22.63 -9.17 -4.16
C VAL A 132 21.21 -9.13 -3.59
N VAL A 133 20.75 -10.24 -3.00
CA VAL A 133 19.46 -10.29 -2.28
C VAL A 133 19.42 -9.26 -1.15
N GLU A 134 20.51 -9.11 -0.38
CA GLU A 134 20.62 -8.11 0.69
C GLU A 134 20.60 -6.66 0.16
N LYS A 135 21.23 -6.41 -1.00
CA LYS A 135 21.14 -5.11 -1.69
C LYS A 135 19.70 -4.82 -2.12
N ILE A 136 19.03 -5.77 -2.76
CA ILE A 136 17.63 -5.64 -3.18
C ILE A 136 16.73 -5.43 -1.96
N LYS A 137 16.96 -6.14 -0.85
CA LYS A 137 16.25 -5.93 0.42
C LYS A 137 16.36 -4.51 0.95
N GLY A 138 17.49 -3.85 0.72
CA GLY A 138 17.79 -2.50 1.18
C GLY A 138 17.34 -1.38 0.23
N VAL A 139 16.79 -1.69 -0.94
CA VAL A 139 16.27 -0.66 -1.84
C VAL A 139 15.09 0.05 -1.19
N SER A 140 14.92 1.32 -1.51
CA SER A 140 13.71 2.04 -1.10
C SER A 140 12.51 1.36 -1.74
N THR A 141 11.51 1.06 -0.92
CA THR A 141 10.26 0.43 -1.34
C THR A 141 9.14 1.42 -1.13
N GLY A 142 8.26 1.59 -2.11
CA GLY A 142 7.13 2.49 -1.99
C GLY A 142 6.24 2.20 -0.77
N ARG A 143 5.91 3.24 -0.01
CA ARG A 143 4.86 3.27 1.03
C ARG A 143 3.83 4.34 0.72
N SER A 144 2.65 3.91 0.32
CA SER A 144 1.32 4.52 0.46
C SER A 144 1.14 6.05 0.60
N ASP A 145 0.28 6.65 -0.23
CA ASP A 145 -0.12 8.07 -0.15
C ASP A 145 1.06 9.05 0.09
N LEU A 146 0.90 10.18 0.78
CA LEU A 146 2.01 11.14 0.98
C LEU A 146 2.98 10.69 2.08
N HIS A 147 2.45 10.19 3.19
CA HIS A 147 3.22 9.63 4.31
C HIS A 147 4.46 10.44 4.73
N LEU A 148 4.30 11.75 4.87
CA LEU A 148 5.39 12.64 5.25
C LEU A 148 6.00 12.19 6.59
N CYS A 149 7.31 11.96 6.56
CA CYS A 149 8.11 11.61 7.73
C CYS A 149 9.53 12.19 7.60
N SER A 150 10.20 12.37 8.74
CA SER A 150 11.52 13.00 8.81
C SER A 150 12.62 12.14 8.17
N GLU A 151 12.36 10.84 8.00
CA GLU A 151 13.25 9.88 7.35
C GLU A 151 13.20 9.93 5.81
N GLU A 152 12.17 10.55 5.21
CA GLU A 152 11.97 10.63 3.75
C GLU A 152 11.91 12.09 3.26
N PRO A 153 13.04 12.83 3.31
CA PRO A 153 13.07 14.26 3.00
C PRO A 153 12.76 14.58 1.53
N ALA A 154 12.94 13.61 0.62
CA ALA A 154 12.64 13.79 -0.80
C ALA A 154 11.14 13.99 -1.06
N ILE A 155 10.28 13.20 -0.40
CA ILE A 155 8.83 13.34 -0.51
C ILE A 155 8.38 14.67 0.08
N THR A 156 8.95 15.04 1.24
CA THR A 156 8.70 16.34 1.86
C THR A 156 9.07 17.49 0.92
N ALA A 157 10.25 17.45 0.30
CA ALA A 157 10.67 18.46 -0.66
C ALA A 157 9.74 18.53 -1.89
N GLY A 158 9.36 17.37 -2.43
CA GLY A 158 8.42 17.29 -3.55
C GLY A 158 7.05 17.89 -3.20
N PHE A 159 6.53 17.60 -2.01
CA PHE A 159 5.26 18.16 -1.55
C PHE A 159 5.35 19.68 -1.33
N LEU A 160 6.42 20.16 -0.70
CA LEU A 160 6.65 21.60 -0.53
C LEU A 160 6.75 22.31 -1.89
N ARG A 161 7.41 21.71 -2.88
CA ARG A 161 7.48 22.25 -4.24
C ARG A 161 6.12 22.27 -4.91
N PHE A 162 5.34 21.20 -4.75
CA PHE A 162 3.97 21.13 -5.26
C PHE A 162 3.09 22.26 -4.68
N LEU A 163 3.13 22.46 -3.35
CA LEU A 163 2.40 23.54 -2.67
C LEU A 163 2.85 24.94 -3.13
N ALA A 164 4.15 25.12 -3.39
CA ALA A 164 4.69 26.39 -3.87
C ALA A 164 4.43 26.65 -5.36
N GLY A 165 4.13 25.60 -6.14
CA GLY A 165 4.00 25.63 -7.59
C GLY A 165 2.57 25.38 -8.07
N GLU A 166 2.31 24.16 -8.53
CA GLU A 166 1.06 23.77 -9.21
C GLU A 166 -0.18 24.03 -8.34
N ALA A 167 -0.11 23.76 -7.03
CA ALA A 167 -1.24 23.92 -6.13
C ALA A 167 -1.74 25.37 -6.03
N ARG A 168 -0.88 26.36 -6.25
CA ARG A 168 -1.25 27.79 -6.21
C ARG A 168 -2.19 28.21 -7.34
N ARG A 169 -2.34 27.39 -8.37
CA ARG A 169 -3.21 27.66 -9.53
C ARG A 169 -4.55 26.93 -9.42
N ALA A 170 -4.77 26.16 -8.36
CA ALA A 170 -5.98 25.39 -8.16
C ALA A 170 -7.05 26.24 -7.47
N ASP A 171 -8.32 25.97 -7.78
CA ASP A 171 -9.45 26.58 -7.07
C ASP A 171 -9.58 26.07 -5.63
N ALA A 172 -9.12 24.84 -5.36
CA ALA A 172 -9.06 24.22 -4.05
C ALA A 172 -8.07 23.04 -4.05
N LEU A 173 -7.51 22.72 -2.88
CA LEU A 173 -6.71 21.52 -2.66
C LEU A 173 -7.42 20.59 -1.66
N TYR A 174 -7.63 19.33 -2.04
CA TYR A 174 -8.18 18.29 -1.17
C TYR A 174 -7.12 17.23 -0.88
N ILE A 175 -6.81 17.01 0.39
CA ILE A 175 -5.89 15.97 0.85
C ILE A 175 -6.72 14.83 1.44
N LEU A 176 -6.71 13.67 0.79
CA LEU A 176 -7.60 12.54 1.10
C LEU A 176 -6.93 11.52 2.05
N GLY A 177 -6.50 12.00 3.21
CA GLY A 177 -5.90 11.19 4.27
C GLY A 177 -4.43 10.84 4.05
N ASP A 178 -3.83 10.24 5.08
CA ASP A 178 -2.49 9.67 5.05
C ASP A 178 -1.40 10.67 4.58
N LEU A 179 -1.59 11.94 4.95
CA LEU A 179 -0.63 13.03 4.76
C LEU A 179 0.65 12.76 5.55
N PHE A 180 0.51 12.20 6.75
CA PHE A 180 1.63 11.83 7.63
C PHE A 180 1.69 10.31 7.80
N GLU A 181 2.90 9.75 7.91
CA GLU A 181 3.10 8.31 8.16
C GLU A 181 2.50 7.88 9.52
N ALA A 182 2.41 8.81 10.48
CA ALA A 182 1.70 8.62 11.72
C ALA A 182 1.32 9.95 12.37
N TRP A 183 0.13 10.00 12.98
CA TRP A 183 -0.26 11.11 13.86
C TRP A 183 -0.66 10.60 15.24
N ILE A 184 -0.04 11.15 16.28
CA ILE A 184 -0.30 10.76 17.68
C ILE A 184 -0.92 11.88 18.53
N GLY A 185 -1.26 13.01 17.91
CA GLY A 185 -1.88 14.16 18.54
C GLY A 185 -1.19 15.48 18.16
N ASP A 186 -1.97 16.56 18.12
CA ASP A 186 -1.51 17.88 17.68
C ASP A 186 -0.50 18.57 18.63
N ASP A 187 -0.25 17.97 19.79
CA ASP A 187 0.74 18.42 20.77
C ASP A 187 2.13 17.81 20.57
N ASP A 188 2.33 16.95 19.56
CA ASP A 188 3.65 16.44 19.18
C ASP A 188 4.53 17.57 18.61
N PRO A 189 5.68 17.91 19.24
CA PRO A 189 6.52 19.05 18.84
C PRO A 189 7.44 18.73 17.64
N GLU A 190 7.12 17.71 16.84
CA GLU A 190 7.93 17.34 15.67
C GLU A 190 8.06 18.52 14.69
N PRO A 191 9.28 18.95 14.34
CA PRO A 191 9.49 20.11 13.46
C PRO A 191 8.83 19.97 12.09
N LEU A 192 8.79 18.74 11.55
CA LEU A 192 8.13 18.45 10.27
C LEU A 192 6.66 18.87 10.27
N HIS A 193 5.93 18.62 11.35
CA HIS A 193 4.51 18.99 11.45
C HIS A 193 4.35 20.51 11.32
N SER A 194 5.20 21.29 11.99
CA SER A 194 5.15 22.75 11.93
C SER A 194 5.56 23.28 10.55
N GLN A 195 6.56 22.66 9.91
CA GLN A 195 6.99 23.01 8.55
C GLN A 195 5.87 22.79 7.53
N ILE A 196 5.21 21.62 7.57
CA ILE A 196 4.10 21.29 6.67
C ILE A 196 2.89 22.18 6.94
N ALA A 197 2.56 22.44 8.21
CA ALA A 197 1.50 23.39 8.56
C ALA A 197 1.77 24.78 7.97
N ALA A 198 2.98 25.31 8.11
CA ALA A 198 3.36 26.61 7.56
C ALA A 198 3.27 26.64 6.02
N ALA A 199 3.67 25.56 5.33
CA ALA A 199 3.60 25.47 3.88
C ALA A 199 2.15 25.43 3.36
N ILE A 200 1.28 24.63 3.98
CA ILE A 200 -0.15 24.61 3.67
C ILE A 200 -0.78 25.98 3.96
N LYS A 201 -0.40 26.61 5.08
CA LYS A 201 -0.89 27.94 5.45
C LYS A 201 -0.52 28.99 4.41
N ALA A 202 0.70 28.93 3.87
CA ALA A 202 1.13 29.83 2.79
C ALA A 202 0.31 29.63 1.50
N LEU A 203 -0.13 28.41 1.21
CA LEU A 203 -1.04 28.13 0.09
C LEU A 203 -2.45 28.71 0.36
N VAL A 204 -2.99 28.49 1.56
CA VAL A 204 -4.28 29.07 1.99
C VAL A 204 -4.24 30.60 1.93
N ASP A 205 -3.15 31.22 2.40
CA ASP A 205 -2.96 32.67 2.37
C ASP A 205 -2.78 33.22 0.96
N SER A 206 -2.42 32.38 -0.02
CA SER A 206 -2.42 32.76 -1.44
C SER A 206 -3.80 32.73 -2.09
N GLY A 207 -4.83 32.31 -1.35
CA GLY A 207 -6.23 32.29 -1.79
C GLY A 207 -6.77 30.90 -2.13
N VAL A 208 -5.96 29.83 -2.00
CA VAL A 208 -6.38 28.47 -2.35
C VAL A 208 -6.88 27.74 -1.09
N PRO A 209 -8.20 27.51 -0.93
CA PRO A 209 -8.73 26.78 0.22
C PRO A 209 -8.23 25.34 0.23
N CYS A 210 -7.75 24.89 1.39
CA CYS A 210 -7.24 23.54 1.59
C CYS A 210 -8.17 22.74 2.51
N TYR A 211 -8.45 21.49 2.13
CA TYR A 211 -9.34 20.58 2.84
C TYR A 211 -8.66 19.26 3.14
N PHE A 212 -9.08 18.60 4.20
CA PHE A 212 -8.50 17.33 4.61
C PHE A 212 -9.54 16.35 5.15
N ILE A 213 -9.49 15.14 4.61
CA ILE A 213 -10.16 13.96 5.17
C ILE A 213 -9.11 13.15 5.89
N HIS A 214 -9.45 12.60 7.06
CA HIS A 214 -8.55 11.72 7.81
C HIS A 214 -8.27 10.42 7.07
N GLY A 215 -7.01 9.96 7.12
CA GLY A 215 -6.62 8.62 6.72
C GLY A 215 -6.43 7.67 7.91
N ASN A 216 -6.07 6.43 7.63
CA ASN A 216 -5.86 5.43 8.67
C ASN A 216 -4.58 5.64 9.48
N ARG A 217 -3.66 6.50 9.02
CA ARG A 217 -2.41 6.84 9.73
C ARG A 217 -2.52 8.11 10.56
N ASP A 218 -3.38 9.02 10.17
CA ASP A 218 -3.46 10.37 10.70
C ASP A 218 -4.86 10.77 11.21
N PHE A 219 -5.73 9.79 11.51
CA PHE A 219 -7.07 9.98 12.09
C PHE A 219 -7.14 10.75 13.42
N LEU A 220 -6.01 10.97 14.10
CA LEU A 220 -5.94 11.81 15.31
C LEU A 220 -5.63 13.29 15.02
N LEU A 221 -5.43 13.67 13.76
CA LEU A 221 -5.15 15.05 13.35
C LEU A 221 -6.33 15.95 13.72
N GLY A 222 -6.07 16.93 14.57
CA GLY A 222 -7.10 17.70 15.23
C GLY A 222 -7.22 19.15 14.74
N LYS A 223 -8.07 19.88 15.46
CA LYS A 223 -8.36 21.29 15.20
C LYS A 223 -7.14 22.20 15.41
N ARG A 224 -6.17 21.80 16.23
CA ARG A 224 -4.99 22.64 16.51
C ARG A 224 -4.08 22.63 15.29
N PHE A 225 -3.82 21.48 14.69
CA PHE A 225 -3.10 21.42 13.42
C PHE A 225 -3.86 22.13 12.31
N ALA A 226 -5.17 21.87 12.18
CA ALA A 226 -6.00 22.50 11.16
C ALA A 226 -5.98 24.04 11.26
N LYS A 227 -6.00 24.60 12.48
CA LYS A 227 -5.86 26.03 12.71
C LYS A 227 -4.47 26.55 12.32
N ALA A 228 -3.41 25.80 12.62
CA ALA A 228 -2.04 26.18 12.29
C ALA A 228 -1.78 26.18 10.78
N SER A 229 -2.33 25.21 10.05
CA SER A 229 -2.20 25.07 8.61
C SER A 229 -3.23 25.86 7.80
N GLY A 230 -4.32 26.31 8.43
CA GLY A 230 -5.44 26.98 7.74
C GLY A 230 -6.34 26.03 6.95
N MET A 231 -6.16 24.71 7.07
CA MET A 231 -6.99 23.73 6.36
C MET A 231 -8.35 23.52 7.07
N THR A 232 -9.34 23.08 6.31
CA THR A 232 -10.65 22.67 6.84
C THR A 232 -10.74 21.14 6.92
N LEU A 233 -11.03 20.63 8.12
CA LEU A 233 -11.28 19.20 8.31
C LEU A 233 -12.66 18.83 7.78
N LEU A 234 -12.72 17.78 6.97
CA LEU A 234 -13.93 17.24 6.37
C LEU A 234 -14.34 15.92 7.05
N PRO A 235 -15.62 15.53 6.96
CA PRO A 235 -16.06 14.19 7.38
C PRO A 235 -15.42 13.09 6.52
N GLU A 236 -15.51 11.83 6.96
CA GLU A 236 -14.91 10.67 6.27
C GLU A 236 -15.37 10.51 4.81
N GLU A 237 -16.60 10.91 4.54
CA GLU A 237 -17.21 10.95 3.23
C GLU A 237 -17.78 12.36 2.99
N LYS A 238 -17.35 13.00 1.91
CA LYS A 238 -17.83 14.33 1.54
C LYS A 238 -18.28 14.35 0.08
N LEU A 239 -19.53 14.71 -0.13
CA LEU A 239 -20.06 15.03 -1.44
C LEU A 239 -19.65 16.46 -1.83
N LEU A 240 -19.07 16.60 -3.03
CA LEU A 240 -18.67 17.85 -3.64
C LEU A 240 -19.44 18.08 -4.94
N ASP A 241 -19.68 19.34 -5.25
CA ASP A 241 -20.07 19.78 -6.59
C ASP A 241 -18.83 20.42 -7.23
N LEU A 242 -18.21 19.70 -8.17
CA LEU A 242 -17.03 20.14 -8.89
C LEU A 242 -17.44 20.46 -10.33
N TYR A 243 -17.66 21.74 -10.60
CA TYR A 243 -18.02 22.25 -11.94
C TYR A 243 -19.29 21.60 -12.51
N GLY A 244 -20.32 21.39 -11.68
CA GLY A 244 -21.58 20.75 -12.07
C GLY A 244 -21.56 19.22 -11.96
N ARG A 245 -20.42 18.63 -11.58
CA ARG A 245 -20.26 17.19 -11.35
C ARG A 245 -20.33 16.88 -9.87
N LYS A 246 -21.26 16.00 -9.49
CA LYS A 246 -21.31 15.45 -8.14
C LYS A 246 -20.21 14.40 -7.96
N VAL A 247 -19.25 14.68 -7.07
CA VAL A 247 -18.10 13.82 -6.79
C VAL A 247 -18.06 13.50 -5.31
N LEU A 248 -18.04 12.22 -4.97
CA LEU A 248 -17.80 11.75 -3.62
C LEU A 248 -16.29 11.65 -3.39
N ILE A 249 -15.80 12.23 -2.30
CA ILE A 249 -14.42 12.07 -1.85
C ILE A 249 -14.38 11.36 -0.49
N MET A 250 -13.37 10.51 -0.31
CA MET A 250 -13.06 9.81 0.93
C MET A 250 -11.61 9.33 0.94
N HIS A 251 -11.11 8.83 2.07
CA HIS A 251 -9.79 8.22 2.10
C HIS A 251 -9.76 6.85 1.38
N GLY A 252 -10.76 5.99 1.62
CA GLY A 252 -10.98 4.74 0.89
C GLY A 252 -10.77 3.46 1.69
N ASP A 253 -10.21 3.55 2.89
CA ASP A 253 -9.98 2.42 3.80
C ASP A 253 -11.27 1.71 4.25
N THR A 254 -12.40 2.42 4.27
CA THR A 254 -13.73 1.84 4.54
C THR A 254 -14.26 0.97 3.42
N LEU A 255 -13.73 1.10 2.20
CA LEU A 255 -14.11 0.28 1.05
C LEU A 255 -13.42 -1.09 1.07
N CYS A 256 -12.35 -1.25 1.84
CA CYS A 256 -11.62 -2.51 2.03
C CYS A 256 -12.34 -3.41 3.05
N THR A 257 -13.59 -3.79 2.74
CA THR A 257 -14.46 -4.56 3.66
C THR A 257 -14.00 -6.00 3.87
N ASP A 258 -13.23 -6.55 2.93
CA ASP A 258 -12.73 -7.93 2.99
C ASP A 258 -11.61 -8.10 4.02
N ASP A 259 -10.97 -7.00 4.46
CA ASP A 259 -10.03 -7.00 5.57
C ASP A 259 -10.75 -6.83 6.91
N GLU A 260 -11.47 -7.88 7.34
CA GLU A 260 -12.26 -7.87 8.58
C GLU A 260 -11.42 -7.48 9.81
N GLY A 261 -10.14 -7.92 9.85
CA GLY A 261 -9.21 -7.60 10.93
C GLY A 261 -8.88 -6.12 10.99
N TYR A 262 -8.62 -5.50 9.84
CA TYR A 262 -8.44 -4.06 9.74
C TYR A 262 -9.73 -3.31 10.09
N GLN A 263 -10.88 -3.72 9.56
CA GLN A 263 -12.16 -3.06 9.85
C GLN A 263 -12.52 -3.13 11.33
N ALA A 264 -12.26 -4.26 12.00
CA ALA A 264 -12.44 -4.39 13.45
C ALA A 264 -11.50 -3.47 14.24
N PHE A 265 -10.24 -3.38 13.82
CA PHE A 265 -9.27 -2.44 14.40
C PHE A 265 -9.70 -0.99 14.22
N ARG A 266 -10.09 -0.60 13.00
CA ARG A 266 -10.62 0.74 12.66
C ARG A 266 -11.80 1.10 13.55
N ARG A 267 -12.81 0.23 13.63
CA ARG A 267 -13.98 0.42 14.51
C ARG A 267 -13.59 0.64 15.98
N LYS A 268 -12.49 0.05 16.44
CA LYS A 268 -11.99 0.25 17.80
C LYS A 268 -11.31 1.61 17.95
N VAL A 269 -10.34 1.95 17.09
CA VAL A 269 -9.54 3.18 17.22
C VAL A 269 -10.30 4.46 16.87
N HIS A 270 -11.43 4.36 16.17
CA HIS A 270 -12.34 5.48 15.90
C HIS A 270 -13.34 5.75 17.02
N GLN A 271 -13.32 5.01 18.13
CA GLN A 271 -14.20 5.30 19.27
C GLN A 271 -13.77 6.61 19.97
N PRO A 272 -14.65 7.62 20.10
CA PRO A 272 -14.25 8.93 20.64
C PRO A 272 -13.65 8.87 22.05
N TRP A 273 -14.21 8.02 22.92
CA TRP A 273 -13.69 7.85 24.29
C TRP A 273 -12.28 7.24 24.29
N LEU A 274 -11.98 6.34 23.35
CA LEU A 274 -10.68 5.70 23.24
C LEU A 274 -9.63 6.68 22.69
N GLN A 275 -10.02 7.51 21.71
CA GLN A 275 -9.16 8.58 21.21
C GLN A 275 -8.86 9.61 22.30
N ALA A 276 -9.89 10.04 23.05
CA ALA A 276 -9.71 10.95 24.17
C ALA A 276 -8.79 10.38 25.25
N LEU A 277 -8.96 9.10 25.61
CA LEU A 277 -8.07 8.39 26.54
C LEU A 277 -6.64 8.30 25.99
N PHE A 278 -6.48 7.96 24.71
CA PHE A 278 -5.18 7.87 24.06
C PHE A 278 -4.45 9.22 24.09
N LEU A 279 -5.13 10.30 23.71
CA LEU A 279 -4.59 11.66 23.68
C LEU A 279 -4.28 12.22 25.08
N ALA A 280 -4.94 11.70 26.12
CA ALA A 280 -4.64 12.06 27.51
C ALA A 280 -3.31 11.47 28.03
N PHE A 281 -2.76 10.43 27.38
CA PHE A 281 -1.47 9.90 27.80
C PHE A 281 -0.31 10.87 27.50
N PRO A 282 0.73 10.89 28.34
CA PRO A 282 1.99 11.57 28.02
C PRO A 282 2.52 11.16 26.63
N LEU A 283 3.07 12.13 25.91
CA LEU A 283 3.52 11.95 24.53
C LEU A 283 4.48 10.76 24.34
N PHE A 284 5.41 10.55 25.27
CA PHE A 284 6.37 9.44 25.19
C PHE A 284 5.66 8.06 25.25
N ILE A 285 4.55 7.94 25.96
CA ILE A 285 3.74 6.71 26.01
C ILE A 285 3.04 6.51 24.67
N ARG A 286 2.42 7.56 24.12
CA ARG A 286 1.79 7.52 22.79
C ARG A 286 2.79 7.12 21.70
N LYS A 287 4.01 7.68 21.72
CA LYS A 287 5.10 7.31 20.79
C LYS A 287 5.43 5.82 20.89
N ARG A 288 5.55 5.26 22.11
CA ARG A 288 5.81 3.82 22.31
C ARG A 288 4.66 2.94 21.82
N ILE A 289 3.41 3.33 22.08
CA ILE A 289 2.22 2.61 21.62
C ILE A 289 2.18 2.60 20.09
N ALA A 290 2.32 3.77 19.45
CA ALA A 290 2.31 3.91 18.00
C ALA A 290 3.43 3.08 17.34
N ALA A 291 4.65 3.11 17.89
CA ALA A 291 5.77 2.31 17.39
C ALA A 291 5.46 0.80 17.45
N ARG A 292 4.90 0.32 18.56
CA ARG A 292 4.51 -1.09 18.71
C ARG A 292 3.37 -1.49 17.76
N MET A 293 2.35 -0.65 17.63
CA MET A 293 1.23 -0.89 16.72
C MET A 293 1.71 -0.97 15.27
N ARG A 294 2.62 -0.08 14.84
CA ARG A 294 3.22 -0.13 13.51
C ARG A 294 4.02 -1.40 13.28
N ALA A 295 4.85 -1.82 14.26
CA ALA A 295 5.61 -3.06 14.15
C ALA A 295 4.68 -4.29 13.98
N GLY A 296 3.60 -4.35 14.78
CA GLY A 296 2.59 -5.41 14.67
C GLY A 296 1.82 -5.38 13.35
N SER A 297 1.42 -4.20 12.87
CA SER A 297 0.73 -4.04 11.58
C SER A 297 1.62 -4.43 10.40
N LYS A 298 2.91 -4.05 10.41
CA LYS A 298 3.87 -4.50 9.39
C LYS A 298 3.99 -6.02 9.35
N ALA A 299 4.05 -6.67 10.51
CA ALA A 299 4.10 -8.13 10.60
C ALA A 299 2.78 -8.79 10.14
N ALA A 300 1.62 -8.21 10.46
CA ALA A 300 0.33 -8.76 10.03
C ALA A 300 0.04 -8.54 8.54
N ASN A 301 0.45 -7.40 7.99
CA ASN A 301 0.27 -7.08 6.56
C ASN A 301 1.27 -7.83 5.67
N SER A 302 2.35 -8.39 6.25
CA SER A 302 3.31 -9.19 5.50
C SER A 302 2.70 -10.52 5.03
N SER A 303 1.80 -11.11 5.82
CA SER A 303 1.10 -12.37 5.53
C SER A 303 -0.23 -12.22 4.76
N LYS A 304 -0.73 -11.01 4.54
CA LYS A 304 -1.99 -10.76 3.83
C LYS A 304 -1.79 -10.76 2.31
N SER A 305 -2.75 -11.34 1.58
CA SER A 305 -2.74 -11.26 0.11
C SER A 305 -3.13 -9.85 -0.35
N MET A 306 -2.52 -9.40 -1.44
CA MET A 306 -2.81 -8.07 -2.00
C MET A 306 -4.25 -7.92 -2.50
N ALA A 307 -4.98 -9.01 -2.71
CA ALA A 307 -6.38 -8.98 -3.12
C ALA A 307 -7.31 -8.55 -1.99
N ILE A 308 -7.00 -8.91 -0.74
CA ILE A 308 -7.83 -8.58 0.44
C ILE A 308 -7.62 -7.14 0.90
N MET A 309 -6.46 -6.56 0.56
CA MET A 309 -6.11 -5.18 0.90
C MET A 309 -6.56 -4.16 -0.17
N ASP A 310 -7.17 -4.61 -1.27
CA ASP A 310 -7.81 -3.70 -2.23
C ASP A 310 -9.26 -3.42 -1.79
N VAL A 311 -9.93 -2.49 -2.47
CA VAL A 311 -11.35 -2.25 -2.22
C VAL A 311 -12.19 -3.47 -2.61
N ASN A 312 -13.27 -3.68 -1.89
CA ASN A 312 -14.33 -4.58 -2.32
C ASN A 312 -15.16 -3.90 -3.43
N PRO A 313 -15.32 -4.50 -4.62
CA PRO A 313 -16.08 -3.89 -5.71
C PRO A 313 -17.55 -3.59 -5.38
N GLN A 314 -18.19 -4.45 -4.59
CA GLN A 314 -19.58 -4.22 -4.16
C GLN A 314 -19.68 -3.04 -3.19
N ALA A 315 -18.72 -2.90 -2.26
CA ALA A 315 -18.68 -1.76 -1.34
C ALA A 315 -18.56 -0.42 -2.07
N VAL A 316 -17.84 -0.38 -3.20
CA VAL A 316 -17.78 0.79 -4.09
C VAL A 316 -19.14 1.12 -4.69
N VAL A 317 -19.81 0.13 -5.29
CA VAL A 317 -21.13 0.30 -5.92
C VAL A 317 -22.19 0.72 -4.90
N ASP A 318 -22.20 0.09 -3.72
CA ASP A 318 -23.11 0.42 -2.63
C ASP A 318 -22.89 1.85 -2.14
N THR A 319 -21.64 2.30 -2.06
CA THR A 319 -21.28 3.65 -1.65
C THR A 319 -21.73 4.69 -2.68
N LEU A 320 -21.46 4.47 -3.96
CA LEU A 320 -21.93 5.33 -5.06
C LEU A 320 -23.46 5.38 -5.12
N THR A 321 -24.12 4.25 -4.87
CA THR A 321 -25.58 4.15 -4.86
C THR A 321 -26.19 4.88 -3.67
N ARG A 322 -25.65 4.68 -2.47
CA ARG A 322 -26.10 5.37 -1.25
C ARG A 322 -26.03 6.89 -1.37
N HIS A 323 -24.99 7.41 -2.02
CA HIS A 323 -24.79 8.85 -2.23
C HIS A 323 -25.40 9.38 -3.53
N GLN A 324 -25.94 8.51 -4.38
CA GLN A 324 -26.53 8.87 -5.69
C GLN A 324 -25.55 9.66 -6.57
N VAL A 325 -24.33 9.13 -6.72
CA VAL A 325 -23.25 9.74 -7.52
C VAL A 325 -22.63 8.76 -8.51
N GLN A 326 -22.01 9.31 -9.55
CA GLN A 326 -21.29 8.54 -10.57
C GLN A 326 -19.76 8.69 -10.48
N TRP A 327 -19.25 9.52 -9.56
CA TRP A 327 -17.83 9.79 -9.42
C TRP A 327 -17.39 9.63 -7.96
N LEU A 328 -16.37 8.81 -7.76
CA LEU A 328 -15.71 8.60 -6.47
C LEU A 328 -14.22 8.84 -6.63
N ILE A 329 -13.64 9.68 -5.78
CA ILE A 329 -12.19 9.86 -5.67
C ILE A 329 -11.73 9.39 -4.29
N HIS A 330 -10.75 8.49 -4.24
CA HIS A 330 -10.16 8.01 -2.98
C HIS A 330 -8.66 7.69 -3.12
N GLY A 331 -7.98 7.45 -2.00
CA GLY A 331 -6.58 7.00 -1.93
C GLY A 331 -6.48 5.57 -1.37
N HIS A 332 -5.59 5.34 -0.40
CA HIS A 332 -5.46 4.13 0.43
C HIS A 332 -5.02 2.82 -0.26
N THR A 333 -5.42 2.54 -1.51
CA THR A 333 -5.12 1.24 -2.15
C THR A 333 -3.86 1.23 -3.01
N HIS A 334 -3.29 2.42 -3.29
CA HIS A 334 -2.06 2.62 -4.07
C HIS A 334 -2.09 2.01 -5.47
N ARG A 335 -3.27 1.92 -6.05
CA ARG A 335 -3.49 1.47 -7.43
C ARG A 335 -3.97 2.67 -8.25
N PRO A 336 -3.08 3.62 -8.58
CA PRO A 336 -3.44 4.81 -9.33
C PRO A 336 -4.09 4.41 -10.66
N ALA A 337 -5.40 4.63 -10.76
CA ALA A 337 -6.18 4.29 -11.92
C ALA A 337 -7.54 5.00 -11.89
N ILE A 338 -8.13 5.17 -13.06
CA ILE A 338 -9.52 5.53 -13.21
C ILE A 338 -10.24 4.28 -13.68
N HIS A 339 -11.00 3.67 -12.76
CA HIS A 339 -11.78 2.46 -13.04
C HIS A 339 -13.19 2.85 -13.48
N GLU A 340 -13.61 2.33 -14.63
CA GLU A 340 -14.99 2.39 -15.07
C GLU A 340 -15.77 1.21 -14.46
N LEU A 341 -16.98 1.49 -14.00
CA LEU A 341 -17.92 0.53 -13.42
C LEU A 341 -19.36 1.00 -13.64
N GLU A 342 -20.34 0.24 -13.17
CA GLU A 342 -21.75 0.62 -13.24
C GLU A 342 -22.31 0.86 -11.84
N ALA A 343 -22.97 2.01 -11.63
CA ALA A 343 -23.68 2.33 -10.40
C ALA A 343 -24.92 3.16 -10.73
N ASN A 344 -26.01 3.02 -9.96
CA ASN A 344 -27.28 3.68 -10.23
C ASN A 344 -27.85 3.41 -11.65
N GLY A 345 -27.51 2.28 -12.27
CA GLY A 345 -27.94 1.94 -13.64
C GLY A 345 -27.26 2.76 -14.74
N HIS A 346 -26.15 3.44 -14.43
CA HIS A 346 -25.40 4.28 -15.36
C HIS A 346 -23.89 4.03 -15.21
N PRO A 347 -23.07 4.37 -16.24
CA PRO A 347 -21.62 4.38 -16.10
C PRO A 347 -21.17 5.27 -14.94
N ALA A 348 -20.21 4.76 -14.16
CA ALA A 348 -19.63 5.40 -13.00
C ALA A 348 -18.10 5.21 -13.00
N PHE A 349 -17.40 6.09 -12.29
CA PHE A 349 -15.95 6.16 -12.27
C PHE A 349 -15.43 6.20 -10.84
N ARG A 350 -14.49 5.30 -10.55
CA ARG A 350 -13.70 5.28 -9.33
C ARG A 350 -12.28 5.69 -9.67
N CYS A 351 -11.89 6.89 -9.24
CA CYS A 351 -10.56 7.44 -9.42
C CYS A 351 -9.74 7.22 -8.14
N VAL A 352 -8.62 6.54 -8.29
CA VAL A 352 -7.72 6.19 -7.18
C VAL A 352 -6.46 7.04 -7.27
N LEU A 353 -6.14 7.75 -6.19
CA LEU A 353 -4.89 8.50 -6.07
C LEU A 353 -3.71 7.54 -5.99
N GLY A 354 -2.62 7.91 -6.68
CA GLY A 354 -1.31 7.27 -6.51
C GLY A 354 -0.59 7.75 -5.27
N ALA A 355 0.26 6.88 -4.76
CA ALA A 355 1.13 7.18 -3.64
C ALA A 355 2.38 7.96 -4.08
N TRP A 356 2.96 8.75 -3.18
CA TRP A 356 4.14 9.56 -3.45
C TRP A 356 5.39 8.76 -3.06
N HIS A 357 6.13 8.26 -4.06
CA HIS A 357 7.38 7.49 -3.84
C HIS A 357 8.53 8.07 -4.65
N GLU A 358 8.58 7.74 -5.94
CA GLU A 358 9.59 8.26 -6.88
C GLU A 358 9.10 9.54 -7.58
N ALA A 359 7.78 9.72 -7.60
CA ALA A 359 7.07 10.83 -8.19
C ALA A 359 5.85 11.18 -7.32
N GLY A 360 5.38 12.41 -7.42
CA GLY A 360 4.10 12.83 -6.91
C GLY A 360 2.96 12.36 -7.82
N SER A 361 1.79 12.20 -7.22
CA SER A 361 0.56 11.84 -7.91
C SER A 361 -0.58 12.74 -7.44
N MET A 362 -1.41 13.21 -8.37
CA MET A 362 -2.62 13.96 -8.07
C MET A 362 -3.73 13.61 -9.05
N ILE A 363 -4.98 13.82 -8.62
CA ILE A 363 -6.12 13.90 -9.53
C ILE A 363 -6.49 15.36 -9.70
N LYS A 364 -6.49 15.82 -10.95
CA LYS A 364 -6.93 17.16 -11.34
C LYS A 364 -8.33 17.05 -11.93
N VAL A 365 -9.25 17.84 -11.39
CA VAL A 365 -10.62 17.93 -11.88
C VAL A 365 -10.81 19.33 -12.47
N THR A 366 -11.24 19.41 -13.72
CA THR A 366 -11.67 20.64 -14.39
C THR A 366 -13.14 20.53 -14.78
N ALA A 367 -13.69 21.57 -15.42
CA ALA A 367 -15.05 21.51 -15.96
C ALA A 367 -15.19 20.44 -17.06
N GLU A 368 -14.12 20.22 -17.83
CA GLU A 368 -14.09 19.33 -18.99
C GLU A 368 -13.68 17.91 -18.61
N ASN A 369 -12.71 17.73 -17.71
CA ASN A 369 -12.07 16.44 -17.51
C ASN A 369 -11.70 16.10 -16.05
N VAL A 370 -11.39 14.82 -15.84
CA VAL A 370 -10.79 14.28 -14.61
C VAL A 370 -9.55 13.53 -15.04
N GLU A 371 -8.39 14.01 -14.61
CA GLU A 371 -7.09 13.50 -15.03
C GLU A 371 -6.30 13.00 -13.82
N LEU A 372 -5.72 11.82 -13.94
CA LEU A 372 -4.73 11.30 -13.01
C LEU A 372 -3.34 11.66 -13.53
N ILE A 373 -2.60 12.46 -12.76
CA ILE A 373 -1.33 13.06 -13.18
C ILE A 373 -0.22 12.58 -12.25
N HIS A 374 0.87 12.10 -12.84
CA HIS A 374 2.12 11.81 -12.15
C HIS A 374 3.17 12.87 -12.52
N PHE A 375 3.94 13.34 -11.54
CA PHE A 375 4.94 14.41 -11.74
C PHE A 375 6.17 14.19 -10.85
N PRO A 376 7.38 14.59 -11.28
CA PRO A 376 8.57 14.43 -10.45
C PRO A 376 8.53 15.31 -9.20
N PHE A 377 9.31 14.96 -8.17
CA PHE A 377 9.54 15.78 -6.97
C PHE A 377 10.46 16.96 -7.18
#